data_AF-A0A935EPL1-F1
#
_entry.id   AF-A0A935EPL1-F1
#
_cell.length_a   1.000
_cell.length_b   1.000
_cell.length_c   1.000
_cell.angle_alpha   90.00
_cell.angle_beta   90.00
_cell.angle_gamma   90.00
#
_symmetry.space_group_name_H-M   'P 1'
#
loop_
_entity.id
_entity.type
_entity.pdbx_description
1 polymer ?
#
loop_
_entity_poly.entity_id
_entity_poly.type
_entity_poly.pdbx_seq_one_letter_code
_entity_poly.pdbx_strand_id
1 'polypeptide(L)'
;MSISYLIQRILWVDCIGAIVTGLAMLLLSGWLSSLYRLSPAFVIVHAFVHLIFGTFSFSLAVRRRRPMALVLLLIFANAAWACLCIAFAITLVATFPVFATGHFALEGIYVGSLAVIEWKWREALSITDRLPDQSSLD
;
A
#
# COMPACT_ATOMS: atom_id res chain seq x y z
N MET A 1 -18.37 -13.42 -7.07
CA MET A 1 -16.94 -13.17 -7.36
C MET A 1 -16.11 -14.06 -6.44
N SER A 2 -15.30 -14.98 -6.98
CA SER A 2 -14.53 -15.94 -6.15
C SER A 2 -13.42 -15.22 -5.37
N ILE A 3 -13.20 -15.62 -4.12
CA ILE A 3 -12.16 -15.09 -3.22
C ILE A 3 -10.77 -15.08 -3.90
N SER A 4 -10.46 -16.09 -4.70
CA SER A 4 -9.19 -16.19 -5.44
C SER A 4 -8.97 -15.03 -6.43
N TYR A 5 -10.04 -14.52 -7.05
CA TYR A 5 -9.94 -13.41 -7.99
C TYR A 5 -9.66 -12.07 -7.30
N LEU A 6 -10.21 -11.87 -6.10
CA LEU A 6 -9.93 -10.69 -5.27
C LEU A 6 -8.46 -10.69 -4.81
N ILE A 7 -7.95 -11.85 -4.38
CA ILE A 7 -6.56 -12.01 -3.92
C ILE A 7 -5.56 -11.71 -5.04
N GLN A 8 -5.78 -12.19 -6.25
CA GLN A 8 -4.87 -11.92 -7.38
C GLN A 8 -4.78 -10.43 -7.74
N ARG A 9 -5.81 -9.65 -7.39
CA ARG A 9 -5.88 -8.20 -7.62
C ARG A 9 -5.39 -7.36 -6.44
N ILE A 10 -5.04 -7.94 -5.29
CA ILE A 10 -4.65 -7.15 -4.11
C ILE A 10 -3.43 -6.26 -4.38
N LEU A 11 -2.43 -6.76 -5.13
CA LEU A 11 -1.26 -5.97 -5.53
C LEU A 11 -1.61 -4.82 -6.49
N TRP A 12 -2.66 -4.99 -7.30
CA TRP A 12 -3.18 -3.89 -8.12
C TRP A 12 -3.89 -2.83 -7.27
N VAL A 13 -4.63 -3.26 -6.25
CA VAL A 13 -5.28 -2.34 -5.30
C VAL A 13 -4.22 -1.54 -4.53
N ASP A 14 -3.19 -2.22 -4.02
CA ASP A 14 -2.07 -1.59 -3.35
C ASP A 14 -1.36 -0.59 -4.26
N CYS A 15 -0.98 -1.00 -5.48
CA CYS A 15 -0.25 -0.11 -6.39
C CYS A 15 -1.08 1.12 -6.81
N ILE A 16 -2.36 0.94 -7.15
CA ILE A 16 -3.23 2.05 -7.56
C ILE A 16 -3.44 2.98 -6.38
N GLY A 17 -3.74 2.44 -5.19
CA GLY A 17 -3.94 3.23 -3.98
C GLY A 17 -2.70 4.07 -3.66
N ALA A 18 -1.52 3.46 -3.68
CA ALA A 18 -0.27 4.16 -3.40
C ALA A 18 0.08 5.20 -4.47
N ILE A 19 -0.01 4.87 -5.76
CA ILE A 19 0.29 5.84 -6.84
C ILE A 19 -0.69 7.01 -6.81
N VAL A 20 -1.99 6.76 -6.70
CA VAL A 20 -3.01 7.82 -6.65
C VAL A 20 -2.80 8.71 -5.44
N THR A 21 -2.52 8.13 -4.26
CA THR A 21 -2.26 8.91 -3.05
C THR A 21 -0.99 9.74 -3.20
N GLY A 22 0.12 9.16 -3.67
CA GLY A 22 1.36 9.89 -3.90
C GLY A 22 1.22 11.02 -4.91
N LEU A 23 0.53 10.79 -6.03
CA LEU A 23 0.26 11.85 -7.02
C LEU A 23 -0.63 12.95 -6.45
N ALA A 24 -1.73 12.57 -5.78
CA ALA A 24 -2.63 13.54 -5.15
C ALA A 24 -1.88 14.39 -4.12
N MET A 25 -1.03 13.78 -3.29
CA MET A 25 -0.24 14.49 -2.29
C MET A 25 0.79 15.43 -2.89
N LEU A 26 1.46 15.06 -3.99
CA LEU A 26 2.37 15.97 -4.69
C LEU A 26 1.64 17.17 -5.29
N LEU A 27 0.55 16.90 -6.03
CA LEU A 27 -0.24 17.95 -6.71
C LEU A 27 -0.90 18.91 -5.72
N LEU A 28 -1.34 18.40 -4.56
CA LEU A 28 -2.01 19.16 -3.52
C LEU A 28 -1.07 19.55 -2.37
N SER A 29 0.26 19.39 -2.52
CA SER A 29 1.22 19.50 -1.42
C SER A 29 1.16 20.83 -0.67
N GLY A 30 1.01 21.95 -1.38
CA GLY A 30 0.86 23.28 -0.77
C GLY A 30 -0.43 23.41 0.06
N TRP A 31 -1.54 22.90 -0.46
CA TRP A 31 -2.83 22.91 0.24
C TRP A 31 -2.82 21.95 1.44
N LEU A 32 -2.30 20.73 1.27
CA LEU A 32 -2.13 19.73 2.33
C LEU A 32 -1.22 20.21 3.45
N SER A 33 -0.11 20.88 3.12
CA SER A 33 0.81 21.46 4.10
C SER A 33 0.10 22.47 5.00
N SER A 34 -0.75 23.33 4.42
CA SER A 34 -1.58 24.28 5.19
C SER A 34 -2.64 23.55 6.03
N LEU A 35 -3.35 22.60 5.44
CA LEU A 35 -4.42 21.83 6.09
C LEU A 35 -3.91 21.00 7.28
N TYR A 36 -2.75 20.36 7.13
CA TYR A 36 -2.13 19.52 8.15
C TYR A 36 -1.23 20.32 9.10
N ARG A 37 -0.95 21.59 8.80
CA ARG A 37 0.06 22.41 9.48
C ARG A 37 1.44 21.74 9.53
N LEU A 38 1.75 20.91 8.53
CA LEU A 38 3.03 20.23 8.37
C LEU A 38 3.90 20.98 7.36
N SER A 39 5.21 20.78 7.42
CA SER A 39 6.12 21.40 6.45
C SER A 39 5.84 20.87 5.03
N PRO A 40 5.94 21.71 3.98
CA PRO A 40 5.77 21.24 2.60
C PRO A 40 6.73 20.11 2.25
N ALA A 41 7.97 20.18 2.75
CA ALA A 41 8.98 19.16 2.57
C ALA A 41 8.53 17.79 3.11
N PHE A 42 7.88 17.75 4.29
CA PHE A 42 7.34 16.50 4.84
C PHE A 42 6.28 15.90 3.92
N VAL A 43 5.32 16.70 3.45
CA VAL A 43 4.24 16.24 2.56
C VAL A 43 4.81 15.70 1.25
N ILE A 44 5.81 16.39 0.68
CA ILE A 44 6.47 15.96 -0.56
C ILE A 44 7.21 14.64 -0.36
N VAL A 45 8.00 14.51 0.73
CA VAL A 45 8.71 13.26 1.03
C VAL A 45 7.72 12.11 1.23
N HIS A 46 6.64 12.33 1.99
CA HIS A 46 5.58 11.33 2.21
C HIS A 46 4.96 10.89 0.88
N ALA A 47 4.71 11.84 -0.02
CA ALA A 47 4.19 11.55 -1.35
C ALA A 47 5.15 10.70 -2.20
N PHE A 48 6.46 10.99 -2.15
CA PHE A 48 7.47 10.16 -2.82
C PHE A 48 7.55 8.75 -2.26
N VAL A 49 7.40 8.57 -0.94
CA VAL A 49 7.36 7.22 -0.34
C VAL A 49 6.19 6.43 -0.93
N HIS A 50 5.01 7.02 -1.04
CA HIS A 50 3.87 6.37 -1.72
C HIS A 50 4.17 6.00 -3.17
N LEU A 51 4.82 6.87 -3.94
CA LEU A 51 5.17 6.56 -5.32
C LEU A 51 6.18 5.41 -5.42
N ILE A 52 7.17 5.35 -4.51
CA ILE A 52 8.13 4.24 -4.44
C ILE A 52 7.42 2.93 -4.11
N PHE A 53 6.54 2.93 -3.11
CA PHE A 53 5.77 1.74 -2.72
C PHE A 53 4.84 1.30 -3.84
N GLY A 54 4.11 2.25 -4.43
CA GLY A 54 3.17 2.00 -5.52
C GLY A 54 3.86 1.47 -6.77
N THR A 55 5.02 2.03 -7.15
CA THR A 55 5.80 1.51 -8.29
C THR A 55 6.40 0.14 -8.00
N PHE A 56 6.85 -0.13 -6.77
CA PHE A 56 7.32 -1.44 -6.36
C PHE A 56 6.20 -2.49 -6.41
N SER A 57 5.03 -2.19 -5.84
CA SER A 57 3.84 -3.03 -5.86
C SER A 57 3.33 -3.25 -7.29
N PHE A 58 3.32 -2.21 -8.13
CA PHE A 58 3.01 -2.33 -9.56
C PHE A 58 3.98 -3.27 -10.27
N SER A 59 5.29 -3.16 -9.98
CA SER A 59 6.30 -4.05 -10.55
C SER A 59 6.07 -5.52 -10.21
N LEU A 60 5.43 -5.82 -9.07
CA LEU A 60 5.01 -7.17 -8.70
C LEU A 60 3.68 -7.55 -9.35
N ALA A 61 2.74 -6.62 -9.44
CA ALA A 61 1.42 -6.84 -10.01
C ALA A 61 1.49 -7.31 -11.48
N VAL A 62 2.41 -6.72 -12.27
CA VAL A 62 2.61 -7.05 -13.71
C VAL A 62 3.44 -8.31 -13.96
N ARG A 63 4.13 -8.85 -12.95
CA ARG A 63 4.95 -10.06 -13.12
C ARG A 63 4.08 -11.30 -13.19
N ARG A 64 4.37 -12.15 -14.18
CA ARG A 64 3.75 -13.48 -14.32
C ARG A 64 4.15 -14.41 -13.16
N ARG A 65 5.42 -14.37 -12.74
CA ARG A 65 5.93 -15.07 -11.56
C ARG A 65 6.46 -14.06 -10.56
N ARG A 66 5.93 -14.10 -9.34
CA ARG A 66 6.22 -13.13 -8.29
C ARG A 66 7.13 -13.79 -7.26
N PRO A 67 8.42 -13.39 -7.18
CA PRO A 67 9.34 -13.97 -6.21
C PRO A 67 8.81 -13.79 -4.79
N MET A 68 8.75 -14.88 -4.03
CA MET A 68 8.27 -14.85 -2.64
C MET A 68 9.02 -13.83 -1.78
N ALA A 69 10.33 -13.71 -1.98
CA ALA A 69 11.15 -12.72 -1.28
C ALA A 69 10.67 -11.27 -1.50
N LEU A 70 10.23 -10.92 -2.72
CA LEU A 70 9.73 -9.59 -3.02
C LEU A 70 8.32 -9.35 -2.47
N VAL A 71 7.48 -10.39 -2.45
CA VAL A 71 6.16 -10.33 -1.78
C VAL A 71 6.34 -10.12 -0.28
N LEU A 72 7.25 -10.87 0.35
CA LEU A 72 7.58 -10.68 1.76
C LEU A 72 8.16 -9.28 2.04
N LEU A 73 9.03 -8.79 1.17
CA LEU A 73 9.56 -7.43 1.29
C LEU A 73 8.43 -6.38 1.26
N LEU A 74 7.46 -6.51 0.34
CA LEU A 74 6.30 -5.62 0.28
C LEU A 74 5.48 -5.68 1.58
N ILE A 75 5.19 -6.89 2.07
CA ILE A 75 4.42 -7.08 3.31
C ILE A 75 5.12 -6.40 4.50
N PHE A 76 6.42 -6.61 4.66
CA PHE A 76 7.17 -5.99 5.76
C PHE A 76 7.28 -4.47 5.61
N ALA A 77 7.41 -3.98 4.38
CA ALA A 77 7.38 -2.54 4.12
C ALA A 77 6.03 -1.93 4.50
N ASN A 78 4.92 -2.55 4.07
CA ASN A 78 3.55 -2.13 4.42
C ASN A 78 3.30 -2.19 5.94
N ALA A 79 3.77 -3.23 6.61
CA ALA A 79 3.66 -3.36 8.06
C ALA A 79 4.47 -2.29 8.81
N ALA A 80 5.72 -2.04 8.38
CA ALA A 80 6.56 -0.99 8.97
C ALA A 80 5.95 0.40 8.77
N TRP A 81 5.42 0.66 7.56
CA TRP A 81 4.73 1.91 7.27
C TRP A 81 3.46 2.08 8.10
N ALA A 82 2.67 1.02 8.29
CA ALA A 82 1.50 1.05 9.15
C ALA A 82 1.87 1.46 10.59
N CYS A 83 2.91 0.86 11.14
CA CYS A 83 3.42 1.22 12.47
C CYS A 83 3.85 2.70 12.54
N LEU A 84 4.53 3.20 11.51
CA LEU A 84 4.97 4.60 11.46
C LEU A 84 3.77 5.56 11.35
N CYS A 85 2.79 5.25 10.51
CA CYS A 85 1.55 6.04 10.40
C CYS A 85 0.78 6.07 11.72
N ILE A 86 0.67 4.94 12.43
CA ILE A 86 0.06 4.90 13.76
C ILE A 86 0.86 5.73 14.76
N ALA A 87 2.19 5.66 14.74
CA ALA A 87 3.05 6.48 15.60
C ALA A 87 2.88 7.99 15.30
N PHE A 88 2.77 8.38 14.03
CA PHE A 88 2.44 9.75 13.65
C PHE A 88 1.05 10.15 14.14
N ALA A 89 0.02 9.31 13.94
CA ALA A 89 -1.31 9.60 14.44
C ALA A 89 -1.32 9.85 15.96
N ILE A 90 -0.63 9.03 16.74
CA ILE A 90 -0.51 9.17 18.20
C ILE A 90 0.25 10.44 18.59
N THR A 91 1.39 10.73 17.94
CA THR A 91 2.20 11.92 18.30
C THR A 91 1.55 13.23 17.87
N LEU A 92 0.77 13.21 16.79
CA LEU A 92 0.12 14.39 16.21
C LEU A 92 -1.22 14.72 16.87
N VAL A 93 -1.89 13.76 17.52
CA VAL A 93 -3.26 13.90 18.08
C VAL A 93 -3.41 15.09 19.04
N ALA A 94 -2.36 15.45 19.78
CA ALA A 94 -2.38 16.53 20.76
C ALA A 94 -2.01 17.90 20.19
N THR A 95 -1.35 17.94 19.03
CA THR A 95 -0.61 19.13 18.57
C THR A 95 -1.07 19.63 17.20
N PHE A 96 -1.62 18.75 16.36
CA PHE A 96 -1.95 19.05 14.97
C PHE A 96 -3.44 18.86 14.67
N PRO A 97 -3.93 19.39 13.53
CA PRO A 97 -5.33 19.31 13.16
C PRO A 97 -5.82 17.86 13.08
N VAL A 98 -7.08 17.63 13.47
CA VAL A 98 -7.75 16.31 13.41
C VAL A 98 -7.62 15.66 12.03
N PHE A 99 -7.55 16.47 10.97
CA PHE A 99 -7.35 15.99 9.60
C PHE A 99 -6.01 15.26 9.39
N ALA A 100 -4.91 15.76 9.97
CA ALA A 100 -3.60 15.11 9.85
C ALA A 100 -3.61 13.77 10.58
N THR A 101 -4.06 13.76 11.84
CA THR A 101 -4.18 12.53 12.64
C THR A 101 -5.11 11.51 11.99
N GLY A 102 -6.27 11.95 11.49
CA GLY A 102 -7.22 11.10 10.80
C GLY A 102 -6.64 10.50 9.51
N HIS A 103 -5.89 11.29 8.74
CA HIS A 103 -5.21 10.80 7.54
C HIS A 103 -4.20 9.68 7.87
N PHE A 104 -3.27 9.90 8.80
CA PHE A 104 -2.28 8.89 9.16
C PHE A 104 -2.92 7.66 9.82
N ALA A 105 -3.97 7.82 10.63
CA ALA A 105 -4.68 6.69 11.21
C ALA A 105 -5.35 5.84 10.12
N LEU A 106 -6.05 6.48 9.18
CA LEU A 106 -6.70 5.79 8.06
C LEU A 106 -5.67 5.09 7.17
N GLU A 107 -4.56 5.76 6.87
CA GLU A 107 -3.47 5.21 6.07
C GLU A 107 -2.85 3.99 6.76
N GLY A 108 -2.55 4.09 8.05
CA GLY A 108 -2.01 2.98 8.84
C GLY A 108 -2.94 1.77 8.88
N ILE A 109 -4.24 1.99 9.04
CA ILE A 109 -5.25 0.92 8.99
C ILE A 109 -5.29 0.30 7.59
N TYR A 110 -5.27 1.12 6.53
CA TYR A 110 -5.31 0.66 5.15
C TYR A 110 -4.11 -0.22 4.80
N VAL A 111 -2.88 0.29 4.97
CA VAL A 111 -1.64 -0.45 4.63
C VAL A 111 -1.39 -1.62 5.59
N GLY A 112 -1.79 -1.52 6.85
CA GLY A 112 -1.75 -2.64 7.79
C GLY A 112 -2.72 -3.76 7.40
N SER A 113 -3.92 -3.42 6.92
CA SER A 113 -4.88 -4.40 6.40
C SER A 113 -4.34 -5.10 5.15
N LEU A 114 -3.70 -4.35 4.24
CA LEU A 114 -3.01 -4.92 3.08
C LEU A 114 -1.92 -5.91 3.52
N ALA A 115 -1.04 -5.52 4.45
CA ALA A 115 0.01 -6.40 4.94
C ALA A 115 -0.54 -7.72 5.53
N VAL A 116 -1.63 -7.66 6.29
CA VAL A 116 -2.29 -8.86 6.86
C VAL A 116 -2.86 -9.75 5.76
N ILE A 117 -3.56 -9.16 4.78
CA ILE A 117 -4.16 -9.91 3.67
C ILE A 117 -3.07 -10.54 2.80
N GLU A 118 -2.05 -9.78 2.44
CA GLU A 118 -0.91 -10.24 1.66
C GLU A 118 -0.13 -11.34 2.38
N TRP A 119 0.09 -11.22 3.70
CA TRP A 119 0.71 -12.26 4.51
C TRP A 119 -0.10 -13.56 4.51
N LYS A 120 -1.43 -13.46 4.66
CA LYS A 120 -2.32 -14.61 4.67
C LYS A 120 -2.30 -15.37 3.35
N TRP A 121 -2.16 -14.66 2.22
CA TRP A 121 -2.25 -15.23 0.88
C TRP A 121 -0.95 -15.21 0.07
N ARG A 122 0.19 -14.97 0.73
CA ARG A 122 1.53 -14.84 0.12
C ARG A 122 1.92 -15.98 -0.83
N GLU A 123 1.52 -17.21 -0.52
CA GLU A 123 1.79 -18.38 -1.36
C GLU A 123 0.98 -18.32 -2.67
N ALA A 124 -0.30 -17.96 -2.59
CA ALA A 124 -1.15 -17.74 -3.76
C ALA A 124 -0.70 -16.52 -4.58
N LEU A 125 -0.11 -15.51 -3.93
CA LEU A 125 0.45 -14.34 -4.62
C LEU A 125 1.75 -14.65 -5.34
N SER A 126 2.54 -15.62 -4.88
CA SER A 126 3.83 -16.00 -5.51
C SER A 126 3.68 -16.97 -6.68
N ILE A 127 2.57 -17.70 -6.77
CA ILE A 127 2.33 -18.77 -7.75
C ILE A 127 1.11 -18.42 -8.63
N THR A 128 1.35 -17.94 -9.85
CA THR A 128 0.28 -17.72 -10.86
C THR A 128 -0.06 -18.99 -11.67
N ASP A 129 0.78 -20.03 -11.64
CA ASP A 129 0.74 -21.15 -12.60
C ASP A 129 -0.04 -22.41 -12.14
N ARG A 130 -1.02 -22.33 -11.23
CA ARG A 130 -1.97 -23.45 -11.01
C ARG A 130 -3.38 -23.12 -11.48
N LEU A 131 -3.53 -22.95 -12.78
CA LEU A 131 -4.73 -23.49 -13.42
C LEU A 131 -4.31 -24.89 -13.90
N PRO A 132 -4.95 -25.98 -13.44
CA PRO A 132 -4.78 -27.25 -14.12
C PRO A 132 -5.15 -27.04 -15.58
N ASP A 133 -4.29 -27.52 -16.47
CA ASP A 133 -4.54 -27.51 -17.90
C ASP A 133 -5.88 -28.23 -18.16
N GLN A 134 -6.89 -27.47 -18.62
CA GLN A 134 -8.18 -28.02 -19.01
C GLN A 134 -8.06 -28.94 -20.24
N SER A 135 -6.88 -29.06 -20.87
CA SER A 135 -6.61 -30.01 -21.95
C SER A 135 -6.51 -31.49 -21.52
N SER A 136 -6.65 -31.80 -20.22
CA SER A 136 -6.59 -33.17 -19.70
C SER A 136 -7.95 -33.85 -19.50
N LEU A 137 -9.04 -33.24 -19.99
CA LEU A 137 -10.40 -33.76 -19.85
C LEU A 137 -11.17 -34.01 -21.16
N ASP A 138 -10.55 -33.89 -22.33
CA ASP A 138 -11.16 -34.27 -23.62
C ASP A 138 -10.23 -35.17 -24.46
#